data_AF-A0A832X0H8-F1
#
_entry.id   AF-A0A832X0H8-F1
#
_cell.length_a   1.000
_cell.length_b   1.000
_cell.length_c   1.000
_cell.angle_alpha   90.00
_cell.angle_beta   90.00
_cell.angle_gamma   90.00
#
_symmetry.space_group_name_H-M   'P 1'
#
loop_
_entity.id
_entity.type
_entity.pdbx_description
1 polymer ?
#
loop_
_entity_poly.entity_id
_entity_poly.type
_entity_poly.pdbx_seq_one_letter_code
_entity_poly.pdbx_strand_id
1 'polypeptide(L)'
;MAKKEVASLATMVGTGEPWEVQGKNYTVKPLKLKDEPEFTGDQVNFGPQYFSLITPEERAKFDKWMSRYLFDEAGEPMNLEKATELDWDVADLKEFWHRLVKISG
;
A
#
# COMPACT_ATOMS: atom_id res chain seq x y z
N MET A 1 -4.23 -29.61 13.70
CA MET A 1 -2.99 -28.86 14.00
C MET A 1 -3.14 -27.48 13.40
N ALA A 2 -3.34 -26.45 14.23
CA ALA A 2 -3.49 -25.08 13.74
C ALA A 2 -2.10 -24.49 13.46
N LYS A 3 -1.80 -24.19 12.19
CA LYS A 3 -0.64 -23.35 11.83
C LYS A 3 -0.90 -21.96 12.42
N LYS A 4 -0.29 -21.66 13.57
CA LYS A 4 -0.13 -20.27 14.01
C LYS A 4 0.82 -19.62 13.02
N GLU A 5 0.28 -18.76 12.16
CA GLU A 5 1.09 -17.82 11.39
C GLU A 5 1.86 -16.96 12.39
N VAL A 6 3.15 -17.24 12.51
CA VAL A 6 4.07 -16.43 13.30
C VAL A 6 4.19 -15.12 12.53
N ALA A 7 3.49 -14.08 13.00
CA ALA A 7 3.69 -12.72 12.52
C ALA A 7 5.20 -12.46 12.46
N SER A 8 5.73 -12.21 11.27
CA SER A 8 7.17 -12.15 11.04
C SER A 8 7.79 -11.05 11.91
N LEU A 9 9.00 -11.26 12.44
CA LEU A 9 9.71 -10.25 13.24
C LEU A 9 9.81 -8.89 12.52
N ALA A 10 9.83 -8.88 11.18
CA ALA A 10 9.76 -7.67 10.37
C ALA A 10 8.53 -6.80 10.68
N THR A 11 7.38 -7.43 10.96
CA THR A 11 6.17 -6.72 11.39
C THR A 11 6.27 -6.14 12.81
N MET A 12 7.15 -6.67 13.66
CA MET A 12 7.39 -6.17 15.02
C MET A 12 8.44 -5.04 15.09
N VAL A 13 9.32 -4.93 14.08
CA VAL A 13 10.41 -3.92 14.03
C VAL A 13 10.05 -2.70 13.17
N GLY A 14 8.92 -2.73 12.44
CA GLY A 14 8.49 -1.62 11.59
C GLY A 14 9.32 -1.48 10.31
N THR A 15 10.04 -2.54 9.92
CA THR A 15 10.86 -2.58 8.70
C THR A 15 10.03 -2.71 7.42
N GLY A 16 8.72 -2.88 7.55
CA GLY A 16 7.80 -3.12 6.44
C GLY A 16 7.67 -4.61 6.10
N GLU A 17 6.62 -4.94 5.36
CA GLU A 17 6.37 -6.28 4.86
C GLU A 17 6.84 -6.39 3.40
N PRO A 18 7.65 -7.40 3.05
CA PRO A 18 7.99 -7.66 1.67
C PRO A 18 6.75 -8.13 0.91
N TRP A 19 6.57 -7.58 -0.29
CA TRP A 19 5.43 -7.87 -1.16
C TRP A 19 5.93 -7.99 -2.59
N GLU A 20 5.68 -9.14 -3.22
CA GLU A 20 6.07 -9.40 -4.59
C GLU A 20 4.92 -9.08 -5.55
N VAL A 21 5.20 -8.27 -6.57
CA VAL A 21 4.25 -7.88 -7.63
C VAL A 21 4.98 -7.92 -8.97
N GLN A 22 4.41 -8.60 -9.97
CA GLN A 22 5.01 -8.72 -11.31
C GLN A 22 6.48 -9.19 -11.28
N GLY A 23 6.85 -10.05 -10.33
CA GLY A 23 8.22 -10.56 -10.17
C GLY A 23 9.23 -9.57 -9.57
N LYS A 24 8.76 -8.42 -9.07
CA LYS A 24 9.57 -7.41 -8.35
C LYS A 24 9.19 -7.36 -6.88
N ASN A 25 10.16 -7.11 -6.02
CA ASN A 25 9.93 -6.97 -4.59
C ASN A 25 9.69 -5.52 -4.19
N TYR A 26 8.67 -5.33 -3.37
CA TYR A 26 8.31 -4.05 -2.79
C TYR A 26 8.28 -4.18 -1.28
N THR A 27 8.50 -3.05 -0.60
CA THR A 27 8.38 -2.95 0.85
C THR A 27 7.21 -2.04 1.17
N VAL A 28 6.18 -2.59 1.83
CA VAL A 28 5.08 -1.79 2.37
C VAL A 28 5.34 -1.54 3.85
N LYS A 29 5.56 -0.27 4.20
CA LYS A 29 5.68 0.14 5.61
C LYS A 29 4.29 0.22 6.25
N PRO A 30 4.14 -0.17 7.53
CA PRO A 30 2.86 -0.06 8.23
C PRO A 30 2.48 1.40 8.45
N LEU A 31 1.19 1.72 8.32
CA LEU A 31 0.67 3.06 8.64
C LEU A 31 1.01 3.43 10.09
N LYS A 32 1.68 4.56 10.30
CA LYS A 32 2.05 5.02 11.64
C LYS A 32 0.86 5.71 12.31
N LEU A 33 0.68 5.50 13.62
CA LEU A 33 -0.39 6.14 14.39
C LEU A 33 -0.40 7.69 14.27
N LYS A 34 0.76 8.31 14.13
CA LYS A 34 0.87 9.77 13.93
C LYS A 34 0.25 10.26 12.61
N ASP A 35 0.14 9.39 11.62
CA ASP A 35 -0.36 9.71 10.28
C ASP A 35 -1.81 9.22 10.08
N GLU A 36 -2.38 8.49 11.06
CA GLU A 36 -3.76 8.00 11.02
C GLU A 36 -4.80 9.13 10.89
N PRO A 37 -4.71 10.28 11.60
CA PRO A 37 -5.71 11.34 11.45
C PRO A 37 -5.74 11.94 10.05
N GLU A 38 -4.57 12.06 9.40
CA GLU A 38 -4.46 12.53 8.01
C GLU A 38 -5.02 11.48 7.04
N PHE A 39 -4.71 10.21 7.26
CA PHE A 39 -5.19 9.10 6.45
C PHE A 39 -6.72 8.99 6.45
N THR A 40 -7.32 9.03 7.64
CA THR A 40 -8.77 8.98 7.81
C THR A 40 -9.44 10.24 7.25
N GLY A 41 -8.80 11.41 7.42
CA GLY A 41 -9.30 12.69 6.91
C GLY A 41 -9.29 12.79 5.38
N ASP A 42 -8.37 12.11 4.69
CA ASP A 42 -8.33 12.09 3.23
C ASP A 42 -9.51 11.36 2.58
N GLN A 43 -10.22 10.52 3.36
CA GLN A 43 -11.36 9.72 2.90
C GLN A 43 -11.05 8.90 1.64
N VAL A 44 -9.89 8.24 1.63
CA VAL A 44 -9.48 7.30 0.57
C VAL A 44 -10.56 6.23 0.40
N ASN A 45 -11.11 6.03 -0.81
CA ASN A 45 -12.37 5.30 -0.99
C ASN A 45 -12.29 3.77 -1.13
N PHE A 46 -11.27 3.06 -1.60
CA PHE A 46 -11.18 1.56 -1.61
C PHE A 46 -12.30 0.70 -2.28
N GLY A 47 -13.47 1.23 -2.64
CA GLY A 47 -14.61 0.43 -3.11
C GLY A 47 -14.44 -0.22 -4.50
N PRO A 48 -15.33 -1.13 -4.92
CA PRO A 48 -15.28 -1.73 -6.26
C PRO A 48 -15.49 -0.73 -7.41
N GLN A 49 -16.12 0.42 -7.17
CA GLN A 49 -16.28 1.53 -8.14
C GLN A 49 -15.12 2.54 -8.13
N TYR A 50 -14.08 2.28 -7.34
CA TYR A 50 -13.05 3.25 -6.99
C TYR A 50 -12.18 3.66 -8.18
N PHE A 51 -11.92 2.75 -9.11
CA PHE A 51 -11.07 3.03 -10.28
C PHE A 51 -11.80 3.76 -11.41
N SER A 52 -13.12 3.61 -11.49
CA SER A 52 -13.94 4.34 -12.47
C SER A 52 -14.10 5.83 -12.15
N LEU A 53 -13.71 6.26 -10.95
CA LEU A 53 -13.99 7.60 -10.43
C LEU A 53 -12.75 8.40 -10.06
N ILE A 54 -11.52 7.87 -10.26
CA ILE A 54 -10.26 8.54 -9.88
C ILE A 54 -10.22 9.94 -10.49
N THR A 55 -10.62 10.92 -9.69
CA THR A 55 -10.43 12.32 -10.00
C THR A 55 -8.95 12.68 -9.81
N PRO A 56 -8.46 13.78 -10.41
CA PRO A 56 -7.10 14.25 -10.14
C PRO A 56 -6.80 14.45 -8.64
N GLU A 57 -7.81 14.86 -7.87
CA GLU A 57 -7.69 15.02 -6.42
C GLU A 57 -7.51 13.68 -5.70
N GLU A 58 -8.32 12.67 -6.04
CA GLU A 58 -8.15 11.32 -5.48
C GLU A 58 -6.79 10.74 -5.89
N ARG A 59 -6.38 10.94 -7.15
CA ARG A 59 -5.07 10.50 -7.64
C ARG A 59 -3.92 11.06 -6.80
N ALA A 60 -3.98 12.34 -6.44
CA ALA A 60 -2.97 12.98 -5.59
C ALA A 60 -2.93 12.38 -4.18
N LYS A 61 -4.08 12.00 -3.61
CA LYS A 61 -4.14 11.31 -2.31
C LYS A 61 -3.47 9.95 -2.38
N PHE A 62 -3.73 9.18 -3.44
CA PHE A 62 -3.04 7.91 -3.68
C PHE A 62 -1.53 8.07 -3.78
N ASP A 63 -1.08 8.97 -4.66
CA ASP A 63 0.34 9.21 -4.87
C ASP A 63 1.04 9.61 -3.57
N LYS A 64 0.37 10.43 -2.74
CA LYS A 64 0.86 10.80 -1.41
C LYS A 64 1.11 9.58 -0.52
N TRP A 65 0.15 8.66 -0.42
CA TRP A 65 0.27 7.50 0.47
C TRP A 65 1.21 6.43 -0.07
N MET A 66 1.18 6.16 -1.39
CA MET A 66 2.15 5.28 -2.05
C MET A 66 3.58 5.80 -1.83
N SER A 67 3.84 7.09 -2.06
CA SER A 67 5.19 7.64 -1.92
C SER A 67 5.71 7.61 -0.48
N ARG A 68 4.82 7.63 0.52
CA ARG A 68 5.20 7.59 1.93
C ARG A 68 5.45 6.18 2.46
N TYR A 69 4.77 5.18 1.90
CA TYR A 69 4.67 3.85 2.52
C TYR A 69 5.02 2.68 1.61
N LEU A 70 5.11 2.87 0.29
CA LEU A 70 5.47 1.84 -0.68
C LEU A 70 6.84 2.17 -1.29
N PHE A 71 7.77 1.23 -1.17
CA PHE A 71 9.14 1.36 -1.65
C PHE A 71 9.49 0.20 -2.57
N ASP A 72 10.26 0.46 -3.62
CA ASP A 72 10.78 -0.58 -4.52
C ASP A 72 12.05 -1.27 -3.96
N GLU A 73 12.65 -2.14 -4.77
CA GLU A 73 13.88 -2.88 -4.44
C GLU A 73 15.09 -1.97 -4.17
N ALA A 74 15.11 -0.77 -4.78
CA ALA A 74 16.15 0.24 -4.55
C ALA A 74 15.85 1.10 -3.32
N GLY A 75 14.70 0.90 -2.67
CA GLY A 75 14.24 1.72 -1.56
C GLY A 75 13.68 3.06 -2.00
N GLU A 76 13.38 3.24 -3.29
CA GLU A 76 12.77 4.46 -3.79
C GLU A 76 11.25 4.46 -3.55
N PRO A 77 10.66 5.62 -3.23
CA PRO A 77 9.21 5.78 -3.21
C PRO A 77 8.55 5.38 -4.53
N MET A 78 7.42 4.70 -4.40
CA MET A 78 6.52 4.37 -5.51
C MET A 78 5.39 5.39 -5.62
N ASN A 79 4.85 5.57 -6.83
CA ASN A 79 3.65 6.36 -7.12
C ASN A 79 2.84 5.67 -8.23
N LEU A 80 1.68 6.23 -8.60
CA LEU A 80 0.81 5.67 -9.62
C LEU A 80 1.43 5.71 -11.01
N GLU A 81 2.27 6.69 -11.32
CA GLU A 81 2.98 6.77 -12.61
C GLU A 81 3.94 5.59 -12.76
N LYS A 82 4.84 5.38 -11.79
CA LYS A 82 5.73 4.21 -11.74
C LYS A 82 4.94 2.90 -11.76
N ALA A 83 3.85 2.80 -11.00
CA ALA A 83 3.02 1.60 -11.01
C ALA A 83 2.42 1.32 -12.40
N THR A 84 1.98 2.36 -13.11
CA THR A 84 1.45 2.24 -14.48
C THR A 84 2.54 1.80 -15.47
N GLU A 85 3.75 2.35 -15.36
CA GLU A 85 4.90 1.97 -16.20
C GLU A 85 5.38 0.53 -15.95
N LEU A 86 5.10 0.00 -14.75
CA LEU A 86 5.45 -1.35 -14.34
C LEU A 86 4.31 -2.36 -14.56
N ASP A 87 3.31 -2.00 -15.36
CA ASP A 87 2.16 -2.83 -15.69
C ASP A 87 1.40 -3.34 -14.45
N TRP A 88 1.33 -2.54 -13.38
CA TRP A 88 0.49 -2.87 -12.24
C TRP A 88 -0.99 -2.89 -12.63
N ASP A 89 -1.70 -3.87 -12.10
CA ASP A 89 -3.13 -3.95 -12.27
C ASP A 89 -3.91 -3.33 -11.08
N VAL A 90 -5.23 -3.31 -11.23
CA VAL A 90 -6.14 -2.80 -10.20
C VAL A 90 -6.10 -3.64 -8.92
N ALA A 91 -5.80 -4.94 -9.01
CA ALA A 91 -5.69 -5.83 -7.86
C ALA A 91 -4.41 -5.53 -7.06
N ASP A 92 -3.29 -5.25 -7.74
CA ASP A 92 -2.04 -4.85 -7.11
C ASP A 92 -2.26 -3.59 -6.24
N LEU A 93 -2.90 -2.57 -6.80
CA LEU A 93 -3.14 -1.34 -6.04
C LEU A 93 -4.09 -1.53 -4.85
N LYS A 94 -5.08 -2.44 -4.95
CA LYS A 94 -5.94 -2.81 -3.82
C LYS A 94 -5.16 -3.54 -2.73
N GLU A 95 -4.26 -4.42 -3.14
CA GLU A 95 -3.42 -5.20 -2.23
C GLU A 95 -2.45 -4.29 -1.45
N PHE A 96 -1.88 -3.26 -2.09
CA PHE A 96 -1.13 -2.21 -1.39
C PHE A 96 -1.95 -1.61 -0.24
N TRP A 97 -3.20 -1.21 -0.50
CA TRP A 97 -4.04 -0.62 0.52
C TRP A 97 -4.34 -1.58 1.64
N HIS A 98 -4.73 -2.83 1.35
CA HIS A 98 -4.95 -3.84 2.38
C HIS A 98 -3.71 -4.02 3.28
N ARG A 99 -2.51 -4.04 2.68
CA ARG A 99 -1.24 -4.15 3.41
C ARG A 99 -0.92 -2.92 4.26
N LEU A 100 -1.21 -1.72 3.75
CA LEU A 100 -0.93 -0.46 4.45
C LEU A 100 -1.72 -0.35 5.76
N VAL A 101 -3.02 -0.64 5.71
CA VAL A 101 -3.91 -0.52 6.86
C VAL A 101 -4.03 -1.82 7.67
N LYS A 102 -3.49 -2.93 7.18
CA LYS A 102 -3.65 -4.28 7.77
C LYS A 102 -5.09 -4.53 8.23
N ILE A 103 -6.07 -4.22 7.37
CA ILE A 103 -7.46 -4.58 7.63
C ILE A 103 -7.53 -6.10 7.50
N SER A 104 -7.32 -6.81 8.61
CA SER A 104 -7.68 -8.21 8.73
C SER A 104 -9.18 -8.27 9.00
N GLY A 105 -9.95 -8.56 7.96
CA GLY A 105 -11.37 -8.96 8.04
C GLY A 105 -11.50 -10.38 7.53
#